data_AF-X1HC29-F1
#
_entry.id   AF-X1HC29-F1
#
_cell.length_a   1.000
_cell.length_b   1.000
_cell.length_c   1.000
_cell.angle_alpha   90.00
_cell.angle_beta   90.00
_cell.angle_gamma   90.00
#
_symmetry.space_group_name_H-M   'P 1'
#
loop_
_entity.id
_entity.type
_entity.pdbx_description
1 polymer ?
#
loop_
_entity_poly.entity_id
_entity_poly.type
_entity_poly.pdbx_seq_one_letter_code
_entity_poly.pdbx_strand_id
1 'polypeptide(L)' 'VSAYECGFDPFGDARMKFDVRFYLVSLLFIIFDLEVAFLFPWAVAFEDVGALGFWSMIVFLGVLTIGFIYEWRKGALEWD' A
#
# COMPACT_ATOMS: atom_id res chain seq x y z
N VAL A 1 -29.93 -9.59 -20.74
CA VAL A 1 -29.12 -8.40 -20.40
C VAL A 1 -27.77 -8.59 -21.07
N SER A 2 -27.47 -7.83 -22.11
CA SER A 2 -26.16 -7.84 -22.79
C SER A 2 -25.29 -6.71 -22.25
N ALA A 3 -23.97 -6.81 -22.42
CA ALA A 3 -23.06 -5.69 -22.16
C ALA A 3 -23.47 -4.47 -22.99
N TYR A 4 -23.37 -3.27 -22.41
CA TYR A 4 -23.68 -2.03 -23.10
C TYR A 4 -22.49 -1.61 -23.95
N GLU A 5 -22.67 -1.58 -25.26
CA GLU A 5 -21.58 -1.40 -26.23
C GLU A 5 -21.94 -0.43 -27.35
N CYS A 6 -22.78 0.58 -27.03
CA CYS A 6 -23.24 1.63 -27.95
C CYS A 6 -23.69 1.11 -29.33
N GLY A 7 -24.33 -0.07 -29.40
CA GLY A 7 -24.95 -0.58 -30.63
C GLY A 7 -24.09 -1.51 -31.50
N PHE A 8 -22.91 -1.93 -31.04
CA PHE A 8 -22.08 -2.94 -31.73
C PHE A 8 -21.98 -4.24 -30.93
N ASP A 9 -21.74 -5.37 -31.61
CA ASP A 9 -21.39 -6.63 -30.93
C ASP A 9 -20.00 -6.50 -30.27
N PRO A 10 -19.75 -7.13 -29.10
CA PRO A 10 -18.46 -7.06 -28.42
C PRO A 10 -17.32 -7.55 -29.32
N PHE A 11 -16.50 -6.61 -29.78
CA PHE A 11 -15.30 -6.89 -30.57
C PHE A 11 -14.07 -6.87 -29.66
N GLY A 12 -13.56 -8.05 -29.28
CA GLY A 12 -12.24 -8.22 -28.65
C GLY A 12 -12.25 -9.07 -27.38
N ASP A 13 -11.05 -9.54 -26.99
CA ASP A 13 -10.83 -10.20 -25.72
C ASP A 13 -10.88 -9.15 -24.58
N ALA A 14 -11.73 -9.37 -23.57
CA ALA A 14 -11.92 -8.45 -22.44
C ALA A 14 -10.70 -8.33 -21.50
N ARG A 15 -9.60 -9.03 -21.82
CA ARG A 15 -8.37 -9.04 -21.05
C ARG A 15 -7.49 -7.84 -21.40
N MET A 16 -7.65 -6.77 -20.63
CA MET A 16 -6.67 -5.68 -20.64
C MET A 16 -5.31 -6.17 -20.11
N LYS A 17 -4.22 -5.70 -20.72
CA LYS A 17 -2.86 -5.84 -20.16
C LYS A 17 -2.83 -5.05 -18.86
N PHE A 18 -2.90 -5.75 -17.74
CA PHE A 18 -2.86 -5.13 -16.42
C PHE A 18 -1.47 -4.56 -16.18
N ASP A 19 -1.40 -3.29 -15.84
CA ASP A 19 -0.14 -2.64 -15.51
C ASP A 19 0.34 -3.10 -14.13
N VAL A 20 1.62 -3.44 -14.01
CA VAL A 20 2.25 -3.88 -12.74
C VAL A 20 2.15 -2.78 -11.67
N ARG A 21 1.99 -1.52 -12.08
CA ARG A 21 1.80 -0.36 -11.19
C ARG A 21 0.63 -0.52 -10.23
N PHE A 22 -0.51 -1.09 -10.67
CA PHE A 22 -1.67 -1.32 -9.79
C PHE A 22 -1.37 -2.32 -8.67
N TYR A 23 -0.52 -3.30 -8.93
CA TYR A 23 -0.08 -4.28 -7.94
C TYR A 23 0.87 -3.64 -6.91
N LEU A 24 1.79 -2.77 -7.35
CA LEU A 24 2.71 -2.06 -6.46
C LEU A 24 1.95 -1.15 -5.47
N VAL A 25 0.96 -0.39 -5.94
CA VAL A 25 0.11 0.44 -5.08
C VAL A 25 -0.68 -0.42 -4.09
N SER A 26 -1.19 -1.58 -4.52
CA SER A 26 -1.94 -2.50 -3.66
C SER A 26 -1.06 -3.12 -2.57
N LEU A 27 0.16 -3.55 -2.92
CA LEU A 27 1.13 -4.06 -1.95
C LEU A 27 1.54 -2.99 -0.94
N LEU A 28 1.79 -1.76 -1.41
CA LEU A 28 2.15 -0.65 -0.54
C LEU A 28 1.02 -0.33 0.44
N PHE A 29 -0.23 -0.34 -0.03
CA PHE A 29 -1.39 -0.16 0.83
C PHE A 29 -1.48 -1.25 1.91
N ILE A 30 -1.26 -2.52 1.56
CA ILE A 30 -1.26 -3.63 2.53
C ILE A 30 -0.16 -3.45 3.59
N ILE A 31 1.05 -3.06 3.19
CA ILE A 31 2.16 -2.84 4.12
C ILE A 31 1.86 -1.68 5.07
N PHE A 32 1.33 -0.57 4.55
CA PHE A 32 0.98 0.59 5.35
C PHE A 32 -0.22 0.32 6.29
N ASP A 33 -1.21 -0.44 5.84
CA ASP A 33 -2.33 -0.86 6.70
C ASP A 33 -1.85 -1.72 7.87
N LEU A 34 -0.93 -2.66 7.59
CA LEU A 34 -0.29 -3.48 8.60
C LEU A 34 0.53 -2.64 9.59
N GLU A 35 1.24 -1.61 9.13
CA GLU A 35 1.95 -0.66 10.00
C GLU A 35 1.01 0.03 10.98
N VAL A 36 -0.13 0.53 10.50
CA VAL A 36 -1.16 1.17 11.34
C VAL A 36 -1.76 0.17 12.34
N ALA A 37 -1.99 -1.07 11.90
CA ALA A 37 -2.49 -2.14 12.77
C ALA A 37 -1.54 -2.44 13.95
N PHE A 38 -0.22 -2.31 13.77
CA PHE A 38 0.76 -2.42 14.85
C PHE A 38 0.91 -1.15 15.68
N LEU A 39 0.67 0.03 15.09
CA LEU A 39 0.73 1.31 15.78
C LEU A 39 -0.41 1.47 16.80
N PHE A 40 -1.61 0.97 16.50
CA PHE A 40 -2.78 1.05 17.38
C PHE A 40 -2.58 0.45 18.77
N PRO A 41 -2.23 -0.84 18.93
CA PRO A 41 -2.06 -1.44 20.25
C PRO A 41 -0.90 -0.81 21.03
N TRP A 42 0.16 -0.38 20.34
CA TRP A 42 1.25 0.35 20.96
C TRP A 42 0.81 1.73 21.49
N ALA A 43 -0.01 2.45 20.73
CA ALA A 43 -0.55 3.74 21.15
C ALA A 43 -1.49 3.59 22.35
N VAL A 44 -2.29 2.52 22.39
CA VAL A 44 -3.19 2.21 23.52
C VAL A 44 -2.40 1.82 24.77
N ALA A 45 -1.33 1.04 24.63
CA ALA A 45 -0.48 0.59 25.74
C ALA A 45 0.69 1.53 26.04
N PHE A 46 0.70 2.76 25.50
CA PHE A 46 1.86 3.65 25.54
C PHE A 46 2.36 3.94 26.97
N GLU A 47 1.43 4.04 27.93
CA GLU A 47 1.75 4.31 29.34
C GLU A 47 2.50 3.14 30.01
N ASP A 48 2.24 1.89 29.61
CA ASP A 48 2.82 0.69 30.22
C ASP A 48 4.16 0.28 29.60
N VAL A 49 4.39 0.68 28.36
CA VAL A 49 5.48 0.19 27.50
C VAL A 49 6.83 0.89 27.78
N GLY A 50 6.78 2.09 28.39
CA GLY A 50 7.97 2.84 28.82
C GLY A 50 8.92 3.24 27.68
N ALA A 51 10.12 3.71 28.04
CA ALA A 51 11.09 4.25 27.08
C ALA A 51 11.59 3.22 26.05
N LEU A 52 11.63 1.93 26.40
CA LEU A 52 12.09 0.88 25.50
C LEU A 52 11.13 0.68 24.32
N GLY A 53 9.82 0.63 24.58
CA GLY A 53 8.90 0.48 23.46
C GLY A 53 8.60 1.79 22.71
N PHE A 54 8.92 2.95 23.29
CA PHE A 54 9.01 4.18 22.48
C PHE A 54 10.09 4.05 21.41
N TRP A 55 11.32 3.66 21.80
CA TRP A 55 12.41 3.49 20.85
C TRP A 55 12.18 2.34 19.86
N SER A 56 11.55 1.23 20.29
CA SER A 56 11.22 0.14 19.37
C SER A 56 10.25 0.60 18.27
N MET A 57 9.24 1.41 18.61
CA MET A 57 8.30 1.94 17.62
C MET A 57 8.96 2.94 16.69
N ILE A 58 9.84 3.81 17.19
CA ILE A 58 10.61 4.74 16.34
C ILE A 58 11.47 3.98 15.32
N VAL A 59 12.14 2.90 15.74
CA VAL A 59 12.93 2.07 14.82
C VAL A 59 12.03 1.36 13.80
N PHE A 60 10.87 0.86 14.22
CA PHE A 60 9.89 0.21 13.35
C PHE A 60 9.40 1.17 12.24
N LEU A 61 8.95 2.36 12.61
CA LEU A 61 8.54 3.41 11.67
C LEU A 61 9.70 3.84 10.75
N GLY A 62 10.92 3.93 11.29
CA GLY A 62 12.11 4.28 10.53
C GLY A 62 12.43 3.30 9.41
N VAL A 63 12.39 1.98 9.70
CA VAL A 63 12.64 0.94 8.68
C VAL A 63 11.60 0.99 7.55
N LEU A 64 10.32 1.16 7.90
CA LEU A 64 9.23 1.23 6.93
C LEU A 64 9.30 2.50 6.08
N THR A 65 9.60 3.65 6.70
CA THR A 65 9.79 4.93 5.98
C THR A 65 10.94 4.84 4.98
N ILE A 66 12.04 4.16 5.32
CA ILE A 66 13.15 3.92 4.37
C ILE A 66 12.68 3.07 3.19
N GLY A 67 11.91 2.02 3.44
CA GLY A 67 11.29 1.20 2.38
C GLY A 67 10.38 2.02 1.47
N PHE A 68 9.55 2.89 2.04
CA PHE A 68 8.67 3.79 1.29
C PHE A 68 9.45 4.77 0.41
N ILE A 69 10.50 5.40 0.96
CA ILE A 69 11.36 6.32 0.20
C ILE A 69 12.06 5.59 -0.95
N TYR A 70 12.48 4.34 -0.76
CA TYR A 70 13.09 3.53 -1.81
C TYR A 70 12.12 3.30 -2.97
N GLU A 71 10.89 2.86 -2.69
CA GLU A 71 9.85 2.62 -3.70
C GLU A 71 9.45 3.92 -4.42
N TRP A 72 9.34 5.03 -3.69
CA TRP A 72 9.10 6.35 -4.26
C TRP A 72 10.19 6.75 -5.26
N ARG A 73 11.46 6.61 -4.87
CA ARG A 73 12.60 6.95 -5.75
C ARG A 73 12.71 6.05 -6.97
N LYS A 74 12.10 4.87 -6.95
CA LYS A 74 12.08 3.94 -8.08
C LYS A 74 10.99 4.30 -9.12
N GLY A 75 10.19 5.33 -8.87
CA GLY A 75 9.14 5.76 -9.79
C GLY A 75 7.93 4.83 -9.81
N ALA A 76 7.78 3.96 -8.80
CA ALA A 76 6.65 3.03 -8.71
C ALA A 76 5.29 3.74 -8.54
N LEU A 77 5.30 5.00 -8.12
CA LEU A 77 4.12 5.84 -7.90
C LEU A 77 3.89 6.93 -8.95
N GLU A 78 4.77 7.10 -9.94
CA GLU A 78 4.60 8.16 -10.95
C GLU A 78 3.64 7.73 -12.06
N TRP A 79 2.69 8.61 -12.39
CA TRP A 79 1.71 8.44 -13.45
C TRP A 79 2.01 9.45 -14.55
N ASP A 80 2.57 8.97 -15.65
CA ASP A 80 2.54 9.61 -16.97
C ASP A 80 1.63 8.76 -17.88
#